data_AF-A0AAW5VJE8-F1
#
_entry.id   AF-A0AAW5VJE8-F1
#
_cell.length_a   1.000
_cell.length_b   1.000
_cell.length_c   1.000
_cell.angle_alpha   90.00
_cell.angle_beta   90.00
_cell.angle_gamma   90.00
#
_symmetry.space_group_name_H-M   'P 1'
#
loop_
_entity.id
_entity.type
_entity.pdbx_description
1 polymer ?
#
loop_
_entity_poly.entity_id
_entity_poly.type
_entity_poly.pdbx_seq_one_letter_code
_entity_poly.pdbx_strand_id
1 'polypeptide(L)'
;MRFGFSLILFFGFFSAGLLANPGNYEDVAKLLPQIWETKYPLPYGKLTKKDPLKQGIRQVTRKKGKYWMYNFEVFMPKYERKETVAVPKEDGRNILVFFLWNPGITEEPHRIELGEPHEGK
;
A
#
# COMPACT_ATOMS: atom_id res chain seq x y z
N MET A 1 -28.76 -0.48 -59.71
CA MET A 1 -27.38 -0.05 -59.43
C MET A 1 -27.15 -0.13 -57.93
N ARG A 2 -26.13 -0.90 -57.51
CA ARG A 2 -25.73 -1.08 -56.11
C ARG A 2 -24.79 0.07 -55.74
N PHE A 3 -25.15 0.86 -54.73
CA PHE A 3 -24.19 1.67 -53.99
C PHE A 3 -24.40 1.38 -52.51
N GLY A 4 -23.57 0.47 -52.00
CA GLY A 4 -23.42 0.26 -50.57
C GLY A 4 -22.86 1.54 -49.96
N PHE A 5 -23.45 1.98 -48.87
CA PHE A 5 -22.86 3.03 -48.05
C PHE A 5 -22.39 2.42 -46.74
N SER A 6 -21.10 2.60 -46.52
CA SER A 6 -20.28 2.02 -45.48
C SER A 6 -20.79 2.38 -44.08
N LEU A 7 -20.90 1.36 -43.24
CA LEU A 7 -21.10 1.47 -41.80
C LEU A 7 -19.83 2.04 -41.17
N ILE A 8 -19.77 3.35 -40.94
CA ILE A 8 -18.67 3.96 -40.16
C ILE A 8 -19.00 3.74 -38.68
N LEU A 9 -18.53 2.61 -38.16
CA LEU A 9 -18.39 2.37 -36.72
C LEU A 9 -17.32 3.33 -36.19
N PHE A 10 -17.75 4.49 -35.69
CA PHE A 10 -16.93 5.32 -34.81
C PHE A 10 -16.74 4.57 -33.49
N PHE A 11 -15.74 3.68 -33.46
CA PHE A 11 -15.18 3.15 -32.22
C PHE A 11 -14.47 4.33 -31.54
N GLY A 12 -15.22 5.10 -30.76
CA GLY A 12 -14.67 6.03 -29.79
C GLY A 12 -13.84 5.22 -28.80
N PHE A 13 -12.52 5.24 -29.00
CA PHE A 13 -11.52 4.83 -28.02
C PHE A 13 -11.72 5.72 -26.78
N PHE A 14 -12.68 5.38 -25.93
CA PHE A 14 -12.65 5.82 -24.55
C PHE A 14 -11.47 5.08 -23.93
N SER A 15 -10.31 5.72 -23.96
CA SER A 15 -9.24 5.44 -23.04
C SER A 15 -9.81 5.65 -21.64
N ALA A 16 -10.37 4.58 -21.07
CA ALA A 16 -10.69 4.50 -19.67
C ALA A 16 -9.35 4.61 -18.92
N GLY A 17 -8.89 5.84 -18.73
CA GLY A 17 -7.94 6.14 -17.68
C GLY A 17 -8.65 5.75 -16.41
N LEU A 18 -8.42 4.52 -15.94
CA LEU A 18 -8.76 4.08 -14.60
C LEU A 18 -8.08 5.08 -13.67
N LEU A 19 -8.83 6.11 -13.28
CA LEU A 19 -8.47 7.03 -12.23
C LEU A 19 -8.39 6.16 -10.98
N ALA A 20 -7.18 5.69 -10.71
CA ALA A 20 -6.86 4.85 -9.56
C ALA A 20 -7.28 5.62 -8.31
N ASN A 21 -8.46 5.30 -7.79
CA ASN A 21 -8.95 5.85 -6.55
C ASN A 21 -7.99 5.37 -5.44
N PRO A 22 -7.35 6.27 -4.68
CA PRO A 22 -6.51 5.88 -3.55
C PRO A 22 -7.28 5.09 -2.48
N GLY A 23 -8.61 4.98 -2.55
CA GLY A 23 -9.38 4.42 -1.45
C GLY A 23 -9.18 5.27 -0.18
N ASN A 24 -9.37 4.66 0.98
CA ASN A 24 -9.25 5.33 2.27
C ASN A 24 -8.29 4.58 3.21
N TYR A 25 -8.04 5.15 4.38
CA TYR A 25 -7.17 4.56 5.40
C TYR A 25 -7.74 3.24 5.96
N GLU A 26 -9.06 3.06 5.97
CA GLU A 26 -9.75 1.86 6.47
C GLU A 26 -9.47 0.65 5.57
N ASP A 27 -9.52 0.85 4.26
CA ASP A 27 -9.30 -0.20 3.27
C ASP A 27 -7.84 -0.62 3.27
N VAL A 28 -6.92 0.35 3.28
CA VAL A 28 -5.48 0.07 3.33
C VAL A 28 -5.07 -0.56 4.67
N ALA A 29 -5.69 -0.18 5.79
CA ALA A 29 -5.43 -0.79 7.08
C ALA A 29 -5.75 -2.29 7.12
N LYS A 30 -6.71 -2.77 6.32
CA LYS A 30 -7.02 -4.20 6.20
C LYS A 30 -5.97 -4.96 5.37
N LEU A 31 -5.38 -4.29 4.37
CA LEU A 31 -4.34 -4.87 3.52
C LEU A 31 -2.97 -4.90 4.21
N LEU A 32 -2.70 -3.94 5.11
CA LEU A 32 -1.41 -3.77 5.75
C LEU A 32 -0.87 -5.06 6.41
N PRO A 33 -1.64 -5.80 7.24
CA PRO A 33 -1.15 -7.05 7.84
C PRO A 33 -0.84 -8.15 6.81
N GLN A 34 -1.68 -8.28 5.77
CA GLN A 34 -1.49 -9.28 4.71
C GLN A 34 -0.20 -9.03 3.94
N ILE A 35 0.07 -7.77 3.59
CA ILE A 35 1.31 -7.40 2.91
C ILE A 35 2.50 -7.47 3.86
N TRP A 36 2.31 -7.21 5.15
CA TRP A 36 3.37 -7.33 6.14
C TRP A 36 3.91 -8.77 6.23
N GLU A 37 3.02 -9.75 6.36
CA GLU A 37 3.36 -11.17 6.49
C GLU A 37 4.13 -11.71 5.28
N THR A 38 3.87 -11.16 4.09
CA THR A 38 4.59 -11.56 2.87
C THR A 38 5.96 -10.91 2.74
N LYS A 39 6.19 -9.77 3.41
CA LYS A 39 7.41 -8.96 3.24
C LYS A 39 8.40 -9.04 4.40
N TYR A 40 7.93 -9.33 5.60
CA TYR A 40 8.76 -9.31 6.80
C TYR A 40 8.70 -10.63 7.56
N PRO A 41 9.84 -11.11 8.08
CA PRO A 41 9.89 -12.32 8.90
C PRO A 41 9.31 -12.11 10.31
N LEU A 42 8.98 -10.88 10.68
CA LEU A 42 8.45 -10.53 11.99
C LEU A 42 6.92 -10.42 11.94
N PRO A 43 6.19 -10.95 12.92
CA PRO A 43 4.74 -10.90 12.93
C PRO A 43 4.24 -9.45 12.98
N TYR A 44 3.11 -9.19 12.35
CA TYR A 44 2.41 -7.94 12.51
C TYR A 44 1.91 -7.82 13.96
N GLY A 45 2.24 -6.72 14.63
CA GLY A 45 1.78 -6.49 16.00
C GLY A 45 0.34 -5.96 16.04
N LYS A 46 0.18 -4.65 16.16
CA LYS A 46 -1.14 -4.01 16.22
C LYS A 46 -1.15 -2.63 15.57
N LEU A 47 -2.18 -2.33 14.78
CA LEU A 47 -2.40 -0.96 14.32
C LEU A 47 -2.83 -0.09 15.51
N THR A 48 -2.06 0.96 15.82
CA THR A 48 -2.40 1.89 16.90
C THR A 48 -3.04 3.17 16.37
N LYS A 49 -2.54 3.71 15.25
CA LYS A 49 -3.09 4.94 14.65
C LYS A 49 -3.05 4.92 13.13
N LYS A 50 -4.02 5.61 12.54
CA LYS A 50 -4.07 6.00 11.12
C LYS A 50 -3.68 7.47 11.03
N ASP A 51 -2.87 7.82 10.03
CA ASP A 51 -2.35 9.17 9.81
C ASP A 51 -1.76 9.85 11.07
N PRO A 52 -0.84 9.19 11.82
CA PRO A 52 -0.20 9.82 12.98
C PRO A 52 0.53 11.13 12.66
N LEU A 53 0.94 11.34 11.40
CA LEU A 53 1.62 12.56 10.95
C LEU A 53 0.66 13.68 10.49
N LYS A 54 -0.66 13.40 10.40
CA LYS A 54 -1.68 14.35 9.90
C LYS A 54 -1.36 14.90 8.50
N GLN A 55 -0.80 14.05 7.64
CA GLN A 55 -0.39 14.40 6.28
C GLN A 55 -1.41 13.92 5.24
N GLY A 56 -2.44 13.17 5.64
CA GLY A 56 -3.40 12.57 4.75
C GLY A 56 -2.76 11.54 3.81
N ILE A 57 -3.45 11.26 2.71
CA ILE A 57 -2.96 10.38 1.63
C ILE A 57 -2.19 11.25 0.64
N ARG A 58 -0.93 10.88 0.35
CA ARG A 58 -0.05 11.68 -0.53
C ARG A 58 0.40 10.87 -1.74
N GLN A 59 0.69 11.54 -2.85
CA GLN A 59 1.37 10.90 -3.98
C GLN A 59 2.88 11.09 -3.85
N VAL A 60 3.63 10.01 -4.06
CA VAL A 60 5.10 10.03 -4.12
C VAL A 60 5.57 9.38 -5.41
N THR A 61 6.60 9.97 -6.03
CA THR A 61 7.23 9.39 -7.21
C THR A 61 8.39 8.50 -6.78
N ARG A 62 8.45 7.28 -7.33
CA ARG A 62 9.53 6.31 -7.14
C ARG A 62 9.99 5.79 -8.51
N LYS A 63 11.10 5.05 -8.54
CA LYS A 63 11.69 4.49 -9.78
C LYS A 63 10.68 3.76 -10.68
N LYS A 64 9.74 3.00 -10.08
CA LYS A 64 8.72 2.21 -10.79
C LYS A 64 7.43 2.98 -11.11
N GLY A 65 7.28 4.25 -10.66
CA GLY A 65 6.09 5.06 -10.93
C GLY A 65 5.60 5.91 -9.75
N LYS A 66 4.38 6.45 -9.87
CA LYS A 66 3.71 7.21 -8.81
C LYS A 66 2.93 6.27 -7.88
N TYR A 67 3.12 6.43 -6.58
CA TYR A 67 2.44 5.65 -5.55
C TYR A 67 1.61 6.56 -4.66
N TRP A 68 0.46 6.06 -4.23
CA TRP A 68 -0.26 6.60 -3.09
C TRP A 68 0.40 6.14 -1.80
N MET A 69 0.65 7.06 -0.88
CA MET A 69 1.35 6.81 0.37
C MET A 69 0.46 7.14 1.56
N TYR A 70 0.39 6.19 2.48
CA TYR A 70 -0.40 6.22 3.71
C TYR A 70 0.57 6.07 4.88
N ASN A 71 0.37 6.81 5.96
CA ASN A 71 1.19 6.68 7.17
C ASN A 71 0.39 6.07 8.32
N PHE A 72 0.98 5.10 9.01
CA PHE A 72 0.37 4.35 10.10
C PHE A 72 1.33 4.28 11.28
N GLU A 73 0.78 4.20 12.49
CA GLU A 73 1.53 3.82 13.69
C GLU A 73 1.17 2.37 14.00
N VAL A 74 2.19 1.50 14.07
CA VAL A 74 2.04 0.07 14.39
C VAL A 74 2.85 -0.22 15.64
N PHE A 75 2.22 -0.81 16.65
CA PHE A 75 2.92 -1.35 17.81
C PHE A 75 3.54 -2.69 17.45
N MET A 76 4.84 -2.83 17.67
CA MET A 76 5.59 -4.07 17.52
C MET A 76 6.03 -4.56 18.90
N PRO A 77 5.51 -5.71 19.38
CA PRO A 77 5.96 -6.28 20.64
C PRO A 77 7.39 -6.81 20.50
N LYS A 78 8.14 -6.86 21.60
CA LYS A 78 9.33 -7.69 21.67
C LYS A 78 8.92 -9.14 21.78
N TYR A 79 9.77 -10.03 21.29
CA TYR A 79 9.56 -11.47 21.42
C TYR A 79 10.62 -12.04 22.35
N GLU A 80 10.18 -12.88 23.29
CA GLU A 80 11.08 -13.76 24.01
C GLU A 80 11.01 -15.17 23.45
N ARG A 81 12.12 -15.87 23.55
CA ARG A 81 12.17 -17.30 23.24
C ARG A 81 11.80 -18.05 24.52
N LYS A 82 10.61 -18.66 24.53
CA LYS A 82 10.24 -19.68 25.52
C LYS A 82 10.41 -21.03 24.86
N GLU A 83 11.46 -21.73 25.26
CA GLU A 83 11.86 -23.03 24.69
C GLU A 83 12.10 -22.95 23.17
N THR A 84 11.16 -23.43 22.36
CA THR A 84 11.20 -23.44 20.89
C THR A 84 10.25 -22.43 20.24
N VAL A 85 9.44 -21.71 21.02
CA VAL A 85 8.40 -20.81 20.52
C VAL A 85 8.73 -19.35 20.83
N ALA A 86 8.54 -18.47 19.85
CA ALA A 86 8.61 -17.02 20.04
C ALA A 86 7.29 -16.51 20.64
N VAL A 87 7.34 -15.96 21.85
CA VAL A 87 6.16 -15.45 22.58
C VAL A 87 6.24 -13.92 22.65
N PRO A 88 5.18 -13.18 22.26
CA PRO A 88 5.16 -11.73 22.36
C PRO A 88 5.12 -11.26 23.82
N LYS A 89 5.85 -10.20 24.13
CA LYS A 89 5.79 -9.48 25.40
C LYS A 89 4.85 -8.29 25.33
N GLU A 90 4.44 -7.80 26.50
CA GLU A 90 3.75 -6.52 26.63
C GLU A 90 4.65 -5.33 26.29
N ASP A 91 5.97 -5.49 26.47
CA ASP A 91 6.94 -4.47 26.08
C ASP A 91 7.21 -4.49 24.57
N GLY A 92 7.48 -3.31 24.02
CA GLY A 92 7.58 -3.15 22.58
C GLY A 92 7.85 -1.71 22.19
N ARG A 93 7.64 -1.40 20.92
CA ARG A 93 7.74 -0.02 20.42
C ARG A 93 6.71 0.25 19.34
N ASN A 94 6.23 1.49 19.30
CA ASN A 94 5.50 1.99 18.15
C ASN A 94 6.50 2.32 17.04
N ILE A 95 6.17 1.91 15.83
CA ILE A 95 6.92 2.25 14.63
C ILE A 95 6.00 3.00 13.66
N LEU A 96 6.59 3.98 12.98
CA LEU A 96 5.95 4.63 11.85
C LEU A 96 6.10 3.73 10.62
N VAL A 97 5.00 3.53 9.91
CA VAL A 97 4.91 2.65 8.76
C VAL A 97 4.30 3.41 7.60
N PHE A 98 4.99 3.41 6.47
CA PHE A 98 4.50 3.96 5.22
C PHE A 98 4.07 2.81 4.31
N PHE A 99 2.79 2.78 3.98
CA PHE A 99 2.26 1.88 2.97
C PHE A 99 2.20 2.63 1.64
N LEU A 100 2.84 2.10 0.61
CA LEU A 100 2.82 2.64 -0.74
C LEU A 100 2.02 1.70 -1.63
N TRP A 101 1.10 2.26 -2.40
CA TRP A 101 0.23 1.54 -3.31
C TRP A 101 0.21 2.16 -4.70
N ASN A 102 0.46 1.35 -5.72
CA ASN A 102 0.27 1.71 -7.11
C ASN A 102 -0.48 0.57 -7.83
N PRO A 103 -1.80 0.73 -8.09
CA PRO A 103 -2.58 -0.30 -8.77
C PRO A 103 -2.25 -0.43 -10.26
N GLY A 104 -1.45 0.48 -10.83
CA GLY A 104 -0.94 0.39 -12.20
C GLY A 104 0.26 -0.55 -12.37
N ILE A 105 0.79 -1.13 -11.27
CA ILE A 105 1.92 -2.08 -11.30
C ILE A 105 1.39 -3.47 -10.96
N THR A 106 1.61 -4.44 -11.85
CA THR A 106 1.11 -5.82 -11.71
C THR A 106 1.93 -6.69 -10.77
N GLU A 107 3.27 -6.55 -10.79
CA GLU A 107 4.17 -7.45 -10.06
C GLU A 107 4.23 -7.13 -8.55
N GLU A 108 4.42 -5.86 -8.21
CA GLU A 108 4.56 -5.39 -6.82
C GLU A 108 3.80 -4.08 -6.60
N PRO A 109 2.45 -4.11 -6.61
CA PRO A 109 1.63 -2.92 -6.42
C PRO A 109 1.80 -2.30 -5.03
N HIS A 110 2.22 -3.08 -4.03
CA HIS A 110 2.33 -2.65 -2.64
C HIS A 110 3.78 -2.63 -2.17
N ARG A 111 4.16 -1.61 -1.39
CA ARG A 111 5.43 -1.55 -0.68
C ARG A 111 5.21 -1.02 0.73
N ILE A 112 5.95 -1.57 1.68
CA ILE A 112 5.96 -1.08 3.06
C ILE A 112 7.36 -0.52 3.32
N GLU A 113 7.43 0.70 3.86
CA GLU A 113 8.66 1.33 4.35
C GLU A 113 8.50 1.57 5.85
N LEU A 114 9.50 1.21 6.66
CA LEU A 114 9.48 1.36 8.12
C LEU A 114 10.37 2.52 8.54
N GLY A 115 9.94 3.29 9.54
CA GLY A 115 10.70 4.45 10.02
C GLY A 115 10.41 5.68 9.17
N GLU A 116 11.43 6.46 8.84
CA GLU A 116 11.28 7.64 7.97
C GLU A 116 11.18 7.24 6.49
N PRO A 117 10.32 7.90 5.71
CA PRO A 117 10.17 7.58 4.30
C PRO A 117 11.49 7.95 3.62
N HIS A 118 12.13 6.99 2.97
CA HIS A 118 13.36 7.28 2.25
C HIS A 118 12.96 8.15 1.05
N GLU A 119 13.29 9.43 1.07
CA GLU A 119 13.26 10.26 -0.13
C GLU A 119 14.36 9.73 -1.04
N GLY A 120 13.99 8.84 -1.97
CA GLY A 120 14.90 8.35 -2.99
C GLY A 120 15.44 9.53 -3.78
N LYS A 121 16.69 9.89 -3.50
CA LYS A 121 17.52 10.69 -4.40
C LYS A 121 17.76 9.92 -5.70
#